data_AF-A0A5J4PPE7-F1
#
_entry.id   AF-A0A5J4PPE7-F1
#
_cell.length_a   1.000
_cell.length_b   1.000
_cell.length_c   1.000
_cell.angle_alpha   90.00
_cell.angle_beta   90.00
_cell.angle_gamma   90.00
#
_symmetry.space_group_name_H-M   'P 1'
#
loop_
_entity.id
_entity.type
_entity.pdbx_description
1 polymer ?
#
loop_
_entity_poly.entity_id
_entity_poly.type
_entity_poly.pdbx_seq_one_letter_code
_entity_poly.pdbx_strand_id
1 'polypeptide(L)'
;MVFNNYYLQLLIDLGFVNTDYKAIAIFEKNAAYEPFIRTMMNLGIQAILAGSSKEKFYKLIINASYCYYTLNTEKFGKIKMLNEADIFIAQHHPNHIDTRRISTNTFAVQIKPKTATCFESLQSGGFTLDNATY
;
A
#
# COMPACT_ATOMS: atom_id res chain seq x y z
N MET A 1 -0.53 13.74 8.36
CA MET A 1 0.12 13.69 7.04
C MET A 1 0.64 12.27 6.86
N VAL A 2 0.47 11.66 5.68
CA VAL A 2 0.96 10.31 5.40
C VAL A 2 2.35 10.46 4.80
N PHE A 3 3.34 9.77 5.37
CA PHE A 3 4.74 9.85 4.92
C PHE A 3 5.15 8.51 4.31
N ASN A 4 5.73 8.56 3.12
CA ASN A 4 6.45 7.39 2.57
C ASN A 4 7.77 7.22 3.35
N ASN A 5 8.29 5.99 3.40
CA ASN A 5 9.54 5.61 4.05
C ASN A 5 10.70 6.54 3.66
N TYR A 6 10.82 6.92 2.38
CA TYR A 6 11.87 7.83 1.91
C TYR A 6 11.78 9.24 2.51
N TYR A 7 10.56 9.77 2.68
CA TYR A 7 10.38 11.08 3.30
C TYR A 7 10.64 11.02 4.81
N LEU A 8 10.25 9.92 5.44
CA LEU A 8 10.56 9.67 6.85
C LEU A 8 12.07 9.60 7.08
N GLN A 9 12.79 8.89 6.20
CA GLN A 9 14.25 8.80 6.22
C GLN A 9 14.88 10.19 6.05
N LEU A 10 14.43 10.98 5.07
CA LEU A 10 14.92 12.35 4.86
C LEU A 10 14.76 13.23 6.10
N LEU A 11 13.62 13.15 6.79
CA LEU A 11 13.40 13.92 8.02
C LEU A 11 14.36 13.50 9.14
N ILE A 12 14.62 12.20 9.28
CA ILE A 12 15.60 11.69 10.25
C ILE A 12 17.01 12.19 9.90
N ASP A 13 17.38 12.13 8.62
CA ASP A 13 18.70 12.58 8.13
C ASP A 13 18.90 14.09 8.35
N LEU A 14 17.83 14.87 8.31
CA LEU A 14 17.82 16.31 8.63
C LEU A 14 17.81 16.60 10.15
N GLY A 15 17.85 15.57 11.00
CA GLY A 15 17.92 15.70 12.46
C GLY A 15 16.58 15.91 13.15
N PHE A 16 15.44 15.71 12.45
CA PHE A 16 14.12 15.79 13.09
C PHE A 16 13.86 14.55 13.95
N VAL A 17 13.47 14.79 15.20
CA VAL A 17 13.04 13.73 16.13
C VAL A 17 11.53 13.57 16.02
N ASN A 18 11.08 12.43 15.48
CA ASN A 18 9.66 12.08 15.47
C ASN A 18 9.24 11.55 16.84
N THR A 19 8.39 12.30 17.54
CA THR A 19 7.96 12.00 18.91
C THR A 19 6.58 11.33 18.99
N ASP A 20 5.75 11.37 17.94
CA ASP A 20 4.40 10.82 17.96
C ASP A 20 4.03 10.13 16.62
N TYR A 21 4.10 8.80 16.61
CA TYR A 21 3.61 7.97 15.50
C TYR A 21 2.22 7.42 15.86
N LYS A 22 1.17 7.86 15.13
CA LYS A 22 -0.22 7.40 15.40
C LYS A 22 -0.56 6.06 14.76
N ALA A 23 -0.05 5.81 13.55
CA ALA A 23 -0.29 4.57 12.82
C ALA A 23 0.77 4.37 11.74
N ILE A 24 1.07 3.11 11.45
CA ILE A 24 1.95 2.68 10.37
C ILE A 24 1.13 1.74 9.48
N ALA A 25 1.13 2.02 8.17
CA ALA A 25 0.59 1.10 7.18
C ALA A 25 1.75 0.31 6.56
N ILE A 26 1.61 -1.01 6.49
CA ILE A 26 2.59 -1.87 5.84
C ILE A 26 1.94 -2.41 4.56
N PHE A 27 2.68 -2.30 3.46
CA PHE A 27 2.28 -2.83 2.18
C PHE A 27 3.32 -3.82 1.67
N GLU A 28 2.87 -4.97 1.21
CA GLU A 28 3.71 -5.96 0.56
C GLU A 28 3.55 -5.87 -0.95
N LYS A 29 4.66 -5.78 -1.68
CA LYS A 29 4.65 -5.76 -3.15
C LYS A 29 3.95 -7.02 -3.67
N ASN A 30 2.88 -6.83 -4.43
CA ASN A 30 2.20 -7.94 -5.08
C ASN A 30 2.67 -8.09 -6.54
N ALA A 31 3.61 -9.01 -6.75
CA ALA A 31 4.14 -9.30 -8.09
C ALA A 31 3.21 -10.18 -8.95
N ALA A 32 2.10 -10.70 -8.41
CA ALA A 32 1.22 -11.61 -9.14
C ALA A 32 0.61 -10.97 -10.40
N TYR A 33 0.55 -9.64 -10.46
CA TYR A 33 0.02 -8.90 -11.61
C TYR A 33 1.05 -8.57 -12.68
N GLU A 34 2.34 -8.73 -12.38
CA GLU A 34 3.44 -8.42 -13.30
C GLU A 34 3.34 -9.20 -14.63
N PRO A 35 3.06 -10.52 -14.65
CA PRO A 35 2.99 -11.27 -15.91
C PRO A 35 1.88 -10.75 -16.84
N PHE A 36 0.75 -10.34 -16.27
CA PHE A 36 -0.36 -9.76 -17.01
C PHE A 36 0.05 -8.43 -17.65
N ILE A 37 0.62 -7.51 -16.86
CA ILE A 37 1.07 -6.21 -17.37
C ILE A 37 2.11 -6.36 -18.48
N ARG A 38 3.12 -7.24 -18.30
CA ARG A 38 4.14 -7.51 -19.33
C ARG A 38 3.51 -8.03 -20.62
N THR A 39 2.56 -8.96 -20.51
CA THR A 39 1.86 -9.51 -21.68
C THR A 39 1.10 -8.43 -22.44
N MET A 40 0.34 -7.60 -21.72
CA MET A 40 -0.45 -6.53 -22.34
C MET A 40 0.41 -5.43 -22.95
N MET A 41 1.55 -5.09 -22.31
CA MET A 41 2.53 -4.16 -22.88
C MET A 41 3.14 -4.70 -24.17
N ASN A 42 3.53 -5.97 -24.20
CA ASN A 42 4.09 -6.60 -25.40
C ASN A 42 3.08 -6.61 -26.56
N LEU A 43 1.82 -6.95 -26.29
CA LEU A 43 0.75 -6.87 -27.29
C LEU A 43 0.52 -5.43 -27.77
N GLY A 44 0.60 -4.46 -26.86
CA GLY A 44 0.58 -3.03 -27.20
C GLY A 44 1.69 -2.64 -28.16
N ILE A 45 2.94 -3.01 -27.85
CA ILE A 45 4.11 -2.74 -28.70
C ILE A 45 3.95 -3.38 -30.08
N GLN A 46 3.52 -4.64 -30.14
CA GLN A 46 3.25 -5.32 -31.41
C GLN A 46 2.17 -4.62 -32.23
N ALA A 47 1.10 -4.14 -31.59
CA ALA A 47 0.05 -3.38 -32.26
C ALA A 47 0.55 -2.04 -32.81
N ILE A 48 1.44 -1.34 -32.09
CA ILE A 48 2.09 -0.10 -32.59
C ILE A 48 2.91 -0.40 -33.83
N LEU A 49 3.76 -1.43 -33.77
CA LEU A 49 4.62 -1.82 -34.89
C LEU A 49 3.81 -2.23 -36.12
N ALA A 50 2.63 -2.82 -35.92
CA ALA A 50 1.70 -3.20 -36.97
C ALA A 50 0.77 -2.05 -37.43
N GLY A 51 0.87 -0.84 -36.86
CA GLY A 51 -0.03 0.28 -37.17
C GLY A 51 -1.51 0.01 -36.79
N SER A 52 -1.75 -0.89 -35.83
CA SER A 52 -3.09 -1.33 -35.45
C SER A 52 -3.72 -0.43 -34.40
N SER A 53 -5.02 -0.12 -34.57
CA SER A 53 -5.81 0.61 -33.56
C SER A 53 -5.98 -0.14 -32.23
N LYS A 54 -5.60 -1.42 -32.17
CA LYS A 54 -5.62 -2.25 -30.96
C LYS A 54 -4.69 -1.74 -29.86
N GLU A 55 -3.67 -0.94 -30.18
CA GLU A 55 -2.80 -0.32 -29.16
C GLU A 55 -3.61 0.48 -28.12
N LYS A 56 -4.58 1.28 -28.57
CA LYS A 56 -5.46 2.05 -27.68
C LYS A 56 -6.28 1.16 -26.75
N PHE A 57 -6.71 0.00 -27.24
CA PHE A 57 -7.45 -0.99 -26.46
C PHE A 57 -6.56 -1.64 -25.39
N TYR A 58 -5.33 -2.03 -25.74
CA TYR A 58 -4.37 -2.57 -24.77
C TYR A 58 -4.00 -1.54 -23.70
N LYS A 59 -3.81 -0.27 -24.08
CA LYS A 59 -3.60 0.83 -23.13
C LYS A 59 -4.78 1.03 -22.18
N LEU A 60 -6.01 0.96 -22.70
CA LEU A 60 -7.23 1.04 -21.86
C LEU A 60 -7.28 -0.12 -20.86
N ILE A 61 -6.98 -1.34 -21.29
CA ILE A 61 -6.96 -2.50 -20.39
C ILE A 61 -5.91 -2.31 -19.29
N ILE A 62 -4.70 -1.87 -19.63
CA ILE A 62 -3.65 -1.60 -18.63
C ILE A 62 -4.14 -0.56 -17.60
N ASN A 63 -4.74 0.55 -18.05
CA ASN A 63 -5.25 1.57 -17.13
C ASN A 63 -6.41 1.08 -16.25
N ALA A 64 -7.35 0.33 -16.81
CA ALA A 64 -8.47 -0.25 -16.06
C ALA A 64 -7.98 -1.30 -15.04
N SER A 65 -7.00 -2.10 -15.45
CA SER A 65 -6.38 -3.14 -14.63
C SER A 65 -5.65 -2.57 -13.42
N TYR A 66 -4.99 -1.43 -13.60
CA TYR A 66 -4.36 -0.68 -12.52
C TYR A 66 -5.39 -0.21 -11.49
N CYS A 67 -6.51 0.37 -11.94
CA CYS A 67 -7.59 0.79 -11.05
C CYS A 67 -8.11 -0.38 -10.21
N TYR A 68 -8.40 -1.52 -10.84
CA TYR A 68 -8.83 -2.73 -10.13
C TYR A 68 -7.79 -3.24 -9.12
N TYR A 69 -6.52 -3.22 -9.49
CA TYR A 69 -5.42 -3.65 -8.62
C TYR A 69 -5.23 -2.71 -7.42
N THR A 70 -5.32 -1.40 -7.61
CA THR A 70 -5.25 -0.42 -6.50
C THR A 70 -6.44 -0.51 -5.54
N LEU A 71 -7.56 -1.08 -5.99
CA LEU A 71 -8.73 -1.38 -5.18
C LEU A 71 -8.62 -2.74 -4.45
N ASN A 72 -7.58 -3.54 -4.72
CA ASN A 72 -7.36 -4.78 -4.01
C ASN A 72 -6.79 -4.49 -2.60
N THR A 73 -7.60 -4.77 -1.59
CA THR A 73 -7.33 -4.45 -0.17
C THR A 73 -6.83 -5.64 0.64
N GLU A 74 -6.74 -6.83 0.03
CA GLU A 74 -6.42 -8.09 0.72
C GLU A 74 -5.03 -8.11 1.37
N LYS A 75 -4.11 -7.28 0.89
CA LYS A 75 -2.71 -7.20 1.34
C LYS A 75 -2.41 -6.00 2.24
N PHE A 76 -3.44 -5.29 2.71
CA PHE A 76 -3.24 -4.14 3.59
C PHE A 76 -3.14 -4.57 5.05
N GLY A 77 -1.99 -4.32 5.68
CA GLY A 77 -1.79 -4.47 7.12
C GLY A 77 -1.73 -3.11 7.80
N LYS A 78 -2.47 -2.92 8.89
CA LYS A 78 -2.41 -1.67 9.67
C LYS A 78 -1.87 -1.94 11.06
N ILE A 79 -0.82 -1.22 11.43
CA ILE A 79 -0.31 -1.19 12.81
C ILE A 79 -0.77 0.12 13.44
N LYS A 80 -1.48 0.03 14.57
CA LYS A 80 -1.84 1.19 15.39
C LYS A 80 -0.90 1.27 16.60
N MET A 81 -0.48 2.47 16.96
CA MET A 81 0.21 2.71 18.23
C MET A 81 -0.84 3.10 19.27
N LEU A 82 -0.94 2.31 20.33
CA LEU A 82 -1.92 2.48 21.41
C LEU A 82 -1.24 2.56 22.77
N ASN A 83 -1.89 3.27 23.70
CA ASN A 83 -1.51 3.30 25.11
C ASN A 83 -2.06 2.08 25.86
N GLU A 84 -1.68 1.93 27.13
CA GLU A 84 -2.09 0.79 27.96
C GLU A 84 -3.61 0.65 28.12
N ALA A 85 -4.34 1.76 28.18
CA ALA A 85 -5.80 1.76 28.35
C ALA A 85 -6.55 1.25 27.11
N ASP A 86 -6.04 1.53 25.91
CA ASP A 86 -6.72 1.25 24.65
C ASP A 86 -6.43 -0.17 24.10
N ILE A 87 -5.44 -0.88 24.65
CA ILE A 87 -5.02 -2.21 24.16
C ILE A 87 -6.08 -3.27 24.40
N PHE A 88 -6.74 -3.21 25.56
CA PHE A 88 -7.72 -4.24 25.93
C PHE A 88 -8.81 -4.36 24.86
N ILE A 89 -9.34 -3.21 24.41
CA ILE A 89 -10.34 -3.15 23.34
C ILE A 89 -9.76 -3.63 22.02
N ALA A 90 -8.51 -3.26 21.71
CA ALA A 90 -7.88 -3.62 20.43
C ALA A 90 -7.53 -5.10 20.32
N GLN A 91 -7.12 -5.76 21.41
CA GLN A 91 -6.81 -7.20 21.46
C GLN A 91 -8.05 -8.08 21.30
N HIS A 92 -9.19 -7.63 21.83
CA HIS A 92 -10.46 -8.37 21.72
C HIS A 92 -11.20 -8.09 20.40
N HIS A 93 -10.66 -7.22 19.53
CA HIS A 93 -11.27 -6.92 18.26
C HIS A 93 -11.09 -8.12 17.29
N PRO A 94 -12.12 -8.55 16.54
CA PRO A 94 -12.06 -9.73 15.65
C PRO A 94 -11.07 -9.63 14.47
N ASN A 95 -10.42 -8.48 14.33
CA ASN A 95 -9.44 -8.20 13.28
C ASN A 95 -8.02 -8.10 13.83
N HIS A 96 -7.84 -8.30 15.13
CA HIS A 96 -6.54 -8.35 15.78
C HIS A 96 -5.70 -9.49 15.18
N ILE A 97 -4.41 -9.22 14.97
CA ILE A 97 -3.44 -10.23 14.55
C ILE A 97 -2.43 -10.45 15.67
N ASP A 98 -1.77 -9.36 16.10
CA ASP A 98 -0.70 -9.43 17.09
C ASP A 98 -0.56 -8.09 17.82
N THR A 99 0.05 -8.13 19.01
CA THR A 99 0.36 -6.94 19.82
C THR A 99 1.79 -7.02 20.34
N ARG A 100 2.59 -5.99 20.07
CA ARG A 100 3.96 -5.86 20.54
C ARG A 100 4.12 -4.61 21.41
N ARG A 101 4.65 -4.76 22.62
CA ARG A 101 5.04 -3.61 23.45
C ARG A 101 6.28 -2.93 22.88
N ILE A 102 6.23 -1.60 22.73
CA ILE A 102 7.33 -0.78 22.23
C ILE A 102 7.98 0.00 23.38
N SER A 103 7.18 0.52 24.30
CA SER A 103 7.66 1.27 25.48
C SER A 103 6.73 1.03 26.69
N THR A 104 6.99 1.73 27.80
CA THR A 104 6.21 1.59 29.04
C THR A 104 4.71 1.76 28.80
N ASN A 105 4.29 2.73 27.98
CA ASN A 105 2.89 3.06 27.70
C ASN A 105 2.61 3.14 26.18
N THR A 106 3.32 2.38 25.36
CA THR A 106 3.11 2.37 23.90
C THR A 106 3.24 0.97 23.34
N PHE A 107 2.23 0.56 22.58
CA PHE A 107 2.08 -0.77 22.03
C PHE A 107 1.70 -0.68 20.56
N ALA A 108 2.40 -1.46 19.73
CA ALA A 108 2.08 -1.64 18.34
C ALA A 108 1.08 -2.80 18.22
N VAL A 109 -0.15 -2.49 17.79
CA VAL A 109 -1.21 -3.49 17.58
C VAL A 109 -1.44 -3.65 16.08
N GLN A 110 -1.21 -4.86 15.58
CA GLN A 110 -1.45 -5.23 14.20
C GLN A 110 -2.92 -5.65 14.02
N ILE A 111 -3.56 -5.04 13.03
CA ILE A 111 -4.96 -5.27 12.70
C ILE A 111 -5.07 -5.55 11.20
N LYS A 112 -5.83 -6.58 10.84
CA LYS A 112 -6.23 -6.87 9.45
C LYS A 112 -7.55 -6.17 9.12
N PRO A 113 -7.58 -5.05 8.38
CA PRO A 113 -8.83 -4.41 8.02
C PRO A 113 -9.69 -5.36 7.17
N LYS A 114 -11.00 -5.39 7.44
CA LYS A 114 -11.99 -6.12 6.63
C LYS A 114 -12.34 -5.39 5.34
N THR A 115 -12.26 -4.07 5.38
CA THR A 115 -12.48 -3.17 4.25
C THR A 115 -11.54 -1.98 4.39
N ALA A 116 -10.97 -1.54 3.28
CA ALA A 116 -10.18 -0.32 3.18
C ALA A 116 -10.97 0.67 2.33
N THR A 117 -11.18 1.89 2.83
CA THR A 117 -12.04 2.89 2.20
C THR A 117 -11.33 3.51 1.00
N CYS A 118 -12.07 3.89 -0.05
CA CYS A 118 -11.55 4.36 -1.35
C CYS A 118 -10.46 5.47 -1.30
N PHE A 119 -10.36 6.26 -0.23
CA PHE A 119 -9.24 7.19 0.00
C PHE A 119 -7.86 6.49 0.11
N GLU A 120 -7.84 5.23 0.58
CA GLU A 120 -6.65 4.39 0.66
C GLU A 120 -6.25 3.81 -0.72
N SER A 121 -7.14 3.83 -1.73
CA SER A 121 -6.82 3.37 -3.10
C SER A 121 -5.87 4.34 -3.82
N LEU A 122 -5.96 5.65 -3.56
CA LEU A 122 -5.00 6.65 -4.03
C LEU A 122 -3.64 6.50 -3.34
N GLN A 123 -3.64 6.16 -2.04
CA GLN A 123 -2.41 5.87 -1.30
C GLN A 123 -1.76 4.58 -1.81
N SER A 124 -2.54 3.51 -1.96
CA SER A 124 -2.14 2.24 -2.59
C SER A 124 -1.61 2.46 -4.00
N GLY A 125 -2.25 3.33 -4.79
CA GLY A 125 -1.79 3.75 -6.10
C GLY A 125 -0.44 4.46 -6.04
N GLY A 126 -0.26 5.42 -5.12
CA GLY A 126 1.04 6.06 -4.87
C GLY A 126 2.13 5.05 -4.50
N PHE A 127 1.86 4.12 -3.58
CA PHE A 127 2.81 3.06 -3.20
C PHE A 127 3.10 2.08 -4.33
N THR A 128 2.12 1.80 -5.20
CA THR A 128 2.30 0.92 -6.37
C THR A 128 3.12 1.62 -7.45
N LEU A 129 2.91 2.93 -7.68
CA LEU A 129 3.67 3.75 -8.63
C LEU A 129 5.12 3.96 -8.18
N ASP A 130 5.36 4.25 -6.90
CA ASP A 130 6.72 4.38 -6.34
C ASP A 130 7.53 3.06 -6.43
N ASN A 131 6.85 1.91 -6.55
CA ASN A 131 7.48 0.60 -6.74
C ASN A 131 7.61 0.19 -8.21
N ALA A 132 7.04 0.94 -9.16
CA ALA A 132 7.12 0.67 -10.59
C ALA A 132 8.38 1.27 -11.25
N THR A 133 9.15 2.07 -10.51
CA THR A 133 10.36 2.76 -10.96
C THR A 133 11.66 1.98 -10.78
N TYR A 134 11.60 0.67 -10.47
CA TYR A 134 12.76 -0.24 -10.40
C TYR A 134 12.63 -1.42 -11.36
#